data_AF-R6AGR5-F1
#
_entry.id   AF-R6AGR5-F1
#
_cell.length_a   1.000
_cell.length_b   1.000
_cell.length_c   1.000
_cell.angle_alpha   90.00
_cell.angle_beta   90.00
_cell.angle_gamma   90.00
#
_symmetry.space_group_name_H-M   'P 1'
#
loop_
_entity.id
_entity.type
_entity.pdbx_description
1 polymer ?
#
loop_
_entity_poly.entity_id
_entity_poly.type
_entity_poly.pdbx_seq_one_letter_code
_entity_poly.pdbx_strand_id
1 'polypeptide(L)'
;MQRSTISMFAQLVQLMGGKIEFQNLVNKYQSDKGAKGLTTWSQFIAMLFCQLTGADSLREISDGLYSSLGKLSHLGATAVCRSTLS
;
A
#
# COMPACT_ATOMS: atom_id res chain seq x y z
N MET A 1 13.26 -3.28 26.16
CA MET A 1 12.89 -2.75 24.83
C MET A 1 12.54 -3.92 23.92
N GLN A 2 11.26 -4.20 23.68
CA GLN A 2 10.87 -5.11 22.59
C GLN A 2 11.20 -4.42 21.27
N ARG A 3 12.18 -4.94 20.51
CA ARG A 3 12.33 -4.59 19.11
C ARG A 3 11.11 -5.16 18.39
N SER A 4 10.16 -4.30 18.01
CA SER A 4 9.14 -4.71 17.04
C SER A 4 9.86 -5.03 15.74
N THR A 5 9.82 -6.29 15.31
CA THR A 5 10.39 -6.72 14.04
C THR A 5 9.52 -6.15 12.92
N ILE A 6 9.88 -4.97 12.42
CA ILE A 6 9.23 -4.34 11.26
C ILE A 6 9.52 -5.22 10.05
N SER A 7 8.49 -5.58 9.28
CA SER A 7 8.67 -6.36 8.04
C SER A 7 9.54 -5.61 7.04
N MET A 8 10.32 -6.33 6.21
CA MET A 8 11.15 -5.71 5.15
C MET A 8 10.31 -4.82 4.22
N PHE A 9 9.08 -5.24 3.90
CA PHE A 9 8.12 -4.41 3.16
C PHE A 9 7.85 -3.06 3.84
N ALA A 10 7.58 -3.07 5.15
CA ALA A 10 7.34 -1.85 5.90
C ALA A 10 8.58 -0.95 6.00
N GLN A 11 9.79 -1.52 6.06
CA GLN A 11 11.04 -0.76 6.00
C GLN A 11 11.23 -0.09 4.62
N LEU A 12 10.94 -0.81 3.52
CA LEU A 12 10.99 -0.25 2.17
C LEU A 12 9.99 0.91 2.00
N VAL A 13 8.77 0.76 2.52
CA VAL A 13 7.76 1.84 2.51
C VAL A 13 8.22 3.07 3.28
N GLN A 14 8.93 2.88 4.41
CA GLN A 14 9.50 3.99 5.17
C GLN A 14 10.61 4.71 4.41
N LEU A 15 11.44 3.99 3.64
CA LEU A 15 12.52 4.58 2.83
C LEU A 15 12.00 5.45 1.68
N MET A 16 10.81 5.16 1.14
CA MET A 16 10.22 5.88 0.00
C MET A 16 9.55 7.23 0.39
N GLY A 17 9.94 7.83 1.51
CA GLY A 17 9.38 9.09 2.02
C GLY A 17 8.32 8.91 3.12
N GLY A 18 7.97 7.67 3.47
CA GLY A 18 7.00 7.37 4.51
C GLY A 18 5.59 7.93 4.23
N LYS A 19 4.66 7.68 5.15
CA LYS A 19 3.26 8.09 4.97
C LYS A 19 3.08 9.61 4.91
N ILE A 20 3.91 10.37 5.61
CA ILE A 20 3.76 11.84 5.75
C ILE A 20 4.11 12.57 4.45
N GLU A 21 5.29 12.31 3.87
CA GLU A 21 5.67 12.97 2.61
C GLU A 21 4.75 12.57 1.45
N PHE A 22 4.33 11.30 1.42
CA PHE A 22 3.34 10.85 0.45
C PHE A 22 2.00 11.57 0.64
N GLN A 23 1.55 11.75 1.88
CA GLN A 23 0.31 12.48 2.16
C GLN A 23 0.42 13.96 1.73
N ASN A 24 1.60 14.58 1.87
CA ASN A 24 1.83 15.93 1.36
C ASN A 24 1.64 16.00 -0.16
N LEU A 25 2.10 14.98 -0.91
CA LEU A 25 1.86 14.87 -2.35
C LEU A 25 0.38 14.67 -2.66
N VAL A 26 -0.31 13.77 -1.95
CA VAL A 26 -1.75 13.55 -2.11
C VAL A 26 -2.52 14.86 -1.91
N ASN A 27 -2.18 15.63 -0.89
CA ASN A 27 -2.80 16.92 -0.60
C ASN A 27 -2.46 17.98 -1.66
N LYS A 28 -1.20 18.03 -2.11
CA LYS A 28 -0.75 18.98 -3.14
C LYS A 28 -1.45 18.75 -4.48
N TYR A 29 -1.57 17.49 -4.89
CA TYR A 29 -2.15 17.11 -6.18
C TYR A 29 -3.64 16.76 -6.10
N GLN A 30 -4.21 16.77 -4.89
CA GLN A 30 -5.62 16.43 -4.64
C GLN A 30 -5.99 15.06 -5.23
N SER A 31 -5.08 14.08 -5.18
CA SER A 31 -5.24 12.81 -5.89
C SER A 31 -6.36 11.93 -5.33
N ASP A 32 -6.74 12.13 -4.06
CA ASP A 32 -7.89 11.48 -3.44
C ASP A 32 -9.22 12.22 -3.66
N LYS A 33 -9.23 13.36 -4.38
CA LYS A 33 -10.46 14.12 -4.64
C LYS A 33 -11.41 13.30 -5.51
N GLY A 34 -12.51 12.85 -4.93
CA GLY A 34 -13.50 12.01 -5.60
C GLY A 34 -13.17 10.51 -5.59
N ALA A 35 -12.15 10.09 -4.85
CA ALA A 35 -11.85 8.67 -4.65
C ALA A 35 -13.04 7.95 -3.98
N LYS A 36 -13.42 6.79 -4.52
CA LYS A 36 -14.53 5.96 -4.02
C LYS A 36 -14.00 4.68 -3.37
N GLY A 37 -13.33 4.82 -2.23
CA GLY A 37 -12.88 3.69 -1.41
C GLY A 37 -11.47 3.17 -1.68
N LEU A 38 -10.79 3.63 -2.75
CA LEU A 38 -9.36 3.41 -2.95
C LEU A 38 -8.60 4.72 -2.80
N THR A 39 -7.78 4.83 -1.74
CA THR A 39 -6.88 5.97 -1.57
C THR A 39 -5.63 5.80 -2.43
N THR A 40 -5.05 6.91 -2.85
CA THR A 40 -3.77 6.95 -3.59
C THR A 40 -2.66 6.24 -2.81
N TRP A 41 -2.68 6.34 -1.47
CA TRP A 41 -1.77 5.60 -0.61
C TRP A 41 -1.94 4.08 -0.74
N SER A 42 -3.18 3.58 -0.68
CA SER A 42 -3.45 2.14 -0.80
C SER A 42 -3.14 1.63 -2.21
N GLN A 43 -3.39 2.46 -3.24
CA GLN A 43 -2.97 2.18 -4.62
C GLN A 43 -1.44 2.06 -4.75
N PHE A 44 -0.70 3.02 -4.18
CA PHE A 44 0.76 2.99 -4.19
C PHE A 44 1.31 1.73 -3.51
N ILE A 45 0.78 1.36 -2.36
CA ILE A 45 1.17 0.15 -1.62
C ILE A 45 0.87 -1.12 -2.44
N ALA A 46 -0.26 -1.18 -3.15
CA ALA A 46 -0.58 -2.30 -4.03
C ALA A 46 0.39 -2.42 -5.22
N MET A 47 0.75 -1.29 -5.83
CA MET A 47 1.74 -1.26 -6.91
C MET A 47 3.14 -1.65 -6.41
N LEU A 48 3.55 -1.14 -5.25
CA LEU A 48 4.84 -1.48 -4.66
C LEU A 48 4.91 -2.98 -4.32
N PHE A 49 3.83 -3.52 -3.77
CA PHE A 49 3.72 -4.96 -3.51
C PHE A 49 3.89 -5.77 -4.79
N CYS A 50 3.15 -5.42 -5.86
CA CYS A 50 3.26 -6.08 -7.16
C CYS A 50 4.69 -6.13 -7.71
N GLN A 51 5.41 -5.00 -7.65
CA GLN A 51 6.79 -4.91 -8.14
C GLN A 51 7.75 -5.76 -7.33
N LEU A 52 7.56 -5.84 -6.01
CA LEU A 52 8.42 -6.62 -5.11
C LEU A 52 8.14 -8.11 -5.17
N THR A 53 6.90 -8.52 -5.42
CA THR A 53 6.53 -9.94 -5.52
C THR A 53 6.69 -10.50 -6.93
N GLY A 54 6.88 -9.63 -7.94
CA GLY A 54 6.82 -10.05 -9.34
C GLY A 54 5.46 -10.64 -9.70
N ALA A 55 4.37 -10.05 -9.17
CA ALA A 55 3.03 -10.59 -9.41
C ALA A 55 2.65 -10.46 -10.89
N ASP A 56 2.24 -11.58 -11.50
CA ASP A 56 1.89 -11.66 -12.92
C ASP A 56 0.38 -11.52 -13.15
N SER A 57 -0.41 -11.43 -12.07
CA SER A 57 -1.86 -11.24 -12.17
C SER A 57 -2.46 -10.36 -11.08
N LEU A 58 -3.59 -9.69 -11.40
CA LEU A 58 -4.36 -8.92 -10.43
C LEU A 58 -4.82 -9.74 -9.22
N ARG A 59 -5.02 -11.07 -9.41
CA ARG A 59 -5.39 -11.99 -8.33
C ARG A 59 -4.24 -12.18 -7.34
N GLU A 60 -3.02 -12.37 -7.84
CA GLU A 60 -1.84 -12.49 -6.97
C GLU A 60 -1.62 -11.21 -6.15
N ILE A 61 -1.87 -10.05 -6.76
CA ILE A 61 -1.80 -8.76 -6.06
C ILE A 61 -2.89 -8.71 -4.97
N SER A 62 -4.16 -8.95 -5.31
CA SER A 62 -5.25 -8.86 -4.32
C SER A 62 -5.05 -9.86 -3.19
N ASP A 63 -4.85 -11.13 -3.51
CA ASP A 63 -4.80 -12.22 -2.53
C ASP A 63 -3.56 -12.10 -1.65
N GLY A 64 -2.42 -11.69 -2.21
CA GLY A 64 -1.19 -11.42 -1.47
C GLY A 64 -1.32 -10.25 -0.48
N LEU A 65 -2.02 -9.17 -0.88
CA LEU A 65 -2.35 -8.06 0.01
C LEU A 65 -3.33 -8.50 1.10
N TYR A 66 -4.37 -9.27 0.76
CA TYR A 66 -5.33 -9.80 1.72
C TYR A 66 -4.67 -10.71 2.77
N SER A 67 -3.74 -11.57 2.33
CA SER A 67 -2.92 -12.39 3.25
C SER A 67 -2.01 -11.55 4.16
N SER A 68 -1.77 -10.29 3.81
CA SER A 68 -0.87 -9.36 4.53
C SER A 68 -1.62 -8.28 5.32
N LEU A 69 -2.95 -8.35 5.45
CA LEU A 69 -3.82 -7.32 6.05
C LEU A 69 -3.32 -6.78 7.40
N GLY A 70 -2.91 -7.65 8.32
CA GLY A 70 -2.42 -7.24 9.63
C GLY A 70 -1.15 -6.38 9.57
N LYS A 71 -0.32 -6.53 8.54
CA LYS A 71 0.89 -5.70 8.31
C LYS A 71 0.56 -4.41 7.55
N LEU A 72 -0.45 -4.45 6.67
CA LEU A 72 -0.92 -3.28 5.91
C LEU A 72 -1.59 -2.24 6.80
N SER A 73 -2.35 -2.67 7.81
CA SER A 73 -3.02 -1.76 8.76
C SER A 73 -2.01 -0.89 9.52
N HIS A 74 -0.85 -1.45 9.90
CA HIS A 74 0.25 -0.69 10.51
C HIS A 74 0.90 0.32 9.56
N LEU A 75 0.78 0.12 8.24
CA LEU A 75 1.19 1.06 7.21
C LEU A 75 0.07 2.05 6.85
N GLY A 76 -1.12 1.90 7.43
CA GLY A 76 -2.29 2.71 7.12
C GLY A 76 -2.84 2.50 5.71
N ALA A 77 -2.59 1.34 5.11
CA ALA A 77 -3.10 0.95 3.80
C ALA A 77 -4.15 -0.16 3.95
N THR A 78 -5.05 -0.25 2.97
CA THR A 78 -6.04 -1.33 2.88
C THR A 78 -5.69 -2.28 1.74
N ALA A 79 -6.03 -3.55 1.89
CA ALA A 79 -5.97 -4.49 0.77
C ALA A 79 -6.94 -4.03 -0.33
N VAL A 80 -6.54 -4.19 -1.58
CA VAL A 80 -7.29 -3.71 -2.74
C VAL A 80 -8.03 -4.87 -3.40
N CYS A 81 -9.31 -4.68 -3.70
CA CYS A 81 -10.11 -5.65 -4.42
C CYS A 81 -9.63 -5.80 -5.87
N ARG A 82 -9.68 -7.02 -6.42
CA ARG A 82 -9.31 -7.29 -7.81
C ARG A 82 -10.06 -6.39 -8.81
N SER A 83 -11.36 -6.19 -8.60
CA SER A 83 -12.22 -5.35 -9.46
C SER A 83 -11.89 -3.86 -9.40
N THR A 84 -11.12 -3.43 -8.41
CA THR A 84 -10.62 -2.05 -8.30
C THR A 84 -9.33 -1.85 -9.10
N LEU A 85 -8.63 -2.93 -9.45
CA LEU A 85 -7.38 -2.91 -10.23
C LEU A 85 -7.57 -3.24 -11.72
N SER A 86 -8.79 -3.62 -12.13
CA SER A 86 -9.15 -3.97 -13.52
C SER A 86 -9.62 -2.78 -14.33
#